data_AF-A0A956U0T6-F1
#
_entry.id   AF-A0A956U0T6-F1
#
_cell.length_a   1.000
_cell.length_b   1.000
_cell.length_c   1.000
_cell.angle_alpha   90.00
_cell.angle_beta   90.00
_cell.angle_gamma   90.00
#
_symmetry.space_group_name_H-M   'P 1'
#
loop_
_entity.id
_entity.type
_entity.pdbx_description
1 polymer ?
#
loop_
_entity_poly.entity_id
_entity_poly.type
_entity_poly.pdbx_seq_one_letter_code
_entity_poly.pdbx_strand_id
1 'polypeptide(L)'
;EQAYYQGWDLHPAQFPIRYAAVYYFFLNGLEASSARLKTFIEKAAQATLIGDVFDDAATGQGLLNYFLRGINCGAITEDEARMTGLTIDELHARSFVKILEARKLK
;
A
#
# COMPACT_ATOMS: atom_id res chain seq x y z
N GLU A 1 -16.53 2.42 6.10
CA GLU A 1 -16.62 3.89 6.11
C GLU A 1 -15.55 4.46 5.20
N GLN A 2 -15.81 5.58 4.52
CA GLN A 2 -14.90 6.15 3.52
C GLN A 2 -13.56 6.53 4.19
N ALA A 3 -12.45 5.98 3.70
CA ALA A 3 -11.14 6.07 4.35
C ALA A 3 -10.54 7.49 4.27
N TYR A 4 -10.98 8.37 5.17
CA TYR A 4 -10.44 9.71 5.39
C TYR A 4 -9.38 9.66 6.50
N TYR A 5 -8.12 9.90 6.14
CA TYR A 5 -7.00 10.00 7.07
C TYR A 5 -6.74 11.45 7.51
N GLN A 6 -7.77 12.29 7.44
CA GLN A 6 -7.72 13.73 7.71
C GLN A 6 -8.99 14.16 8.43
N GLY A 7 -8.90 15.26 9.19
CA GLY A 7 -10.00 15.82 9.96
C GLY A 7 -9.64 17.19 10.51
N TRP A 8 -10.65 17.93 10.95
CA TRP A 8 -10.49 19.26 11.52
C TRP A 8 -10.50 19.16 13.05
N ASP A 9 -9.56 19.81 13.70
CA ASP A 9 -9.52 19.93 15.15
C ASP A 9 -10.15 21.27 15.56
N LEU A 10 -11.17 21.22 16.41
CA LEU A 10 -11.81 22.41 17.00
C LEU A 10 -11.16 22.79 18.35
N HIS A 11 -10.33 21.89 18.89
CA HIS A 11 -9.62 22.08 20.15
C HIS A 11 -8.20 21.51 20.04
N PRO A 12 -7.15 22.21 20.52
CA PRO A 12 -5.75 21.76 20.38
C PRO A 12 -5.47 20.36 20.92
N ALA A 13 -6.15 19.94 22.01
CA ALA A 13 -5.99 18.59 22.56
C ALA A 13 -6.53 17.46 21.66
N GLN A 14 -7.23 17.78 20.56
CA GLN A 14 -7.69 16.78 19.59
C GLN A 14 -6.58 16.37 18.61
N PHE A 15 -5.61 17.26 18.37
CA PHE A 15 -4.52 16.99 17.44
C PHE A 15 -3.70 15.74 17.81
N PRO A 16 -3.24 15.56 19.07
CA PRO A 16 -2.45 14.38 19.45
C PRO A 16 -3.21 13.06 19.25
N ILE A 17 -4.49 13.01 19.61
CA ILE A 17 -5.27 11.77 19.51
C ILE A 17 -5.60 11.43 18.05
N ARG A 18 -5.88 12.43 17.21
CA ARG A 18 -6.09 12.22 15.78
C ARG A 18 -4.81 11.72 15.10
N TYR A 19 -3.67 12.32 15.43
CA TYR A 19 -2.38 11.87 14.93
C TYR A 19 -2.09 10.41 15.34
N ALA A 20 -2.26 10.09 16.63
CA ALA A 20 -2.07 8.75 17.15
C ALA A 20 -3.02 7.72 16.49
N ALA A 21 -4.28 8.06 16.27
CA ALA A 21 -5.24 7.16 15.63
C ALA A 21 -4.86 6.83 14.18
N VAL A 22 -4.43 7.84 13.40
CA VAL A 22 -3.96 7.63 12.02
C VAL A 22 -2.70 6.76 11.99
N TYR A 23 -1.71 7.07 12.83
CA TYR A 23 -0.47 6.30 12.90
C TYR A 23 -0.73 4.86 13.37
N TYR A 24 -1.57 4.68 14.39
CA TYR A 24 -1.93 3.38 14.91
C TYR A 24 -2.55 2.48 13.84
N PHE A 25 -3.43 3.03 12.98
CA PHE A 25 -4.02 2.26 11.88
C PHE A 25 -2.97 1.69 10.92
N PHE A 26 -1.96 2.49 10.55
CA PHE A 26 -0.90 2.04 9.65
C PHE A 26 0.10 1.10 10.34
N LEU A 27 0.53 1.43 11.55
CA LEU A 27 1.50 0.62 12.28
C LEU A 27 0.92 -0.74 12.68
N ASN A 28 -0.33 -0.77 13.15
CA ASN A 28 -1.00 -2.01 13.55
C ASN A 28 -1.30 -2.94 12.36
N GLY A 29 -1.57 -2.36 11.19
CA GLY A 29 -1.89 -3.12 9.97
C GLY A 29 -0.67 -3.45 9.09
N LEU A 30 0.53 -3.00 9.44
CA LEU A 30 1.71 -3.05 8.58
C LEU A 30 2.05 -4.48 8.16
N GLU A 31 2.20 -5.40 9.13
CA GLU A 31 2.61 -6.78 8.88
C GLU A 31 1.56 -7.53 8.03
N ALA A 32 0.30 -7.48 8.45
CA ALA A 32 -0.79 -8.16 7.76
C ALA A 32 -1.01 -7.62 6.33
N SER A 33 -0.93 -6.30 6.15
CA SER A 33 -1.06 -5.66 4.83
C SER A 33 0.13 -5.99 3.92
N SER A 34 1.33 -6.10 4.50
CA SER A 34 2.55 -6.46 3.75
C SER A 34 2.46 -7.87 3.21
N ALA A 35 2.06 -8.83 4.05
CA ALA A 35 1.85 -10.21 3.66
C ALA A 35 0.77 -10.34 2.56
N ARG A 36 -0.33 -9.60 2.68
CA ARG A 36 -1.40 -9.58 1.67
C ARG A 36 -0.90 -9.04 0.33
N LEU A 37 -0.27 -7.87 0.31
CA LEU A 37 0.23 -7.28 -0.94
C LEU A 37 1.28 -8.17 -1.60
N LYS A 38 2.22 -8.74 -0.82
CA LYS A 38 3.22 -9.69 -1.32
C LYS A 38 2.58 -10.89 -2.00
N THR A 39 1.68 -11.57 -1.29
CA THR A 39 0.96 -12.74 -1.83
C THR A 39 0.19 -12.39 -3.10
N PHE A 40 -0.38 -11.19 -3.13
CA PHE A 40 -1.17 -10.72 -4.27
C PHE A 40 -0.30 -10.45 -5.50
N ILE A 41 0.88 -9.83 -5.32
CA ILE A 41 1.87 -9.63 -6.39
C ILE A 41 2.38 -10.96 -6.93
N GLU A 42 2.69 -11.92 -6.05
CA GLU A 42 3.16 -13.25 -6.45
C GLU A 42 2.12 -13.98 -7.32
N LYS A 43 0.84 -13.94 -6.92
CA LYS A 43 -0.25 -14.51 -7.72
C LYS A 43 -0.42 -13.80 -9.07
N ALA A 44 -0.35 -12.46 -9.08
CA ALA A 44 -0.50 -11.69 -10.30
C ALA A 44 0.67 -11.92 -11.28
N ALA A 45 1.90 -12.05 -10.77
CA ALA A 45 3.06 -12.41 -11.56
C ALA A 45 2.91 -13.82 -12.17
N GLN A 46 2.40 -14.79 -11.39
CA GLN A 46 2.12 -16.14 -11.88
C GLN A 46 1.08 -16.14 -13.01
N ALA A 47 -0.05 -15.43 -12.85
CA ALA A 47 -1.07 -15.32 -13.90
C ALA A 47 -0.51 -14.68 -15.19
N THR A 48 0.32 -13.65 -15.05
CA THR A 48 0.96 -12.98 -16.19
C THR A 48 1.94 -13.88 -16.93
N LEU A 49 2.65 -14.77 -16.22
CA LEU A 49 3.61 -15.73 -16.81
C LEU A 49 2.94 -16.79 -17.68
N ILE A 50 1.75 -17.26 -17.30
CA ILE A 50 0.95 -18.20 -18.11
C ILE A 50 0.20 -17.52 -19.27
N GLY A 51 0.44 -16.23 -19.49
CA GLY A 51 -0.18 -15.44 -20.56
C GLY A 51 -1.60 -14.98 -20.26
N ASP A 52 -2.06 -15.17 -19.03
CA ASP A 52 -3.38 -14.74 -18.57
C ASP A 52 -3.33 -13.28 -18.07
N VAL A 53 -4.44 -12.56 -18.23
CA VAL A 53 -4.57 -11.19 -17.73
C VAL A 53 -5.04 -11.25 -16.29
N PHE A 54 -4.27 -10.67 -15.38
CA PHE A 54 -4.71 -10.54 -13.99
C PHE A 54 -5.90 -9.56 -13.89
N ASP A 55 -7.09 -10.08 -13.61
CA ASP A 55 -8.37 -9.36 -13.64
C ASP A 55 -8.62 -8.50 -12.41
N ASP A 56 -8.02 -8.83 -11.26
CA ASP A 56 -8.25 -8.15 -9.98
C ASP A 56 -7.25 -7.02 -9.68
N ALA A 57 -6.81 -6.29 -10.71
CA ALA A 57 -5.86 -5.19 -10.55
C ALA A 57 -6.37 -4.07 -9.59
N ALA A 58 -7.69 -3.90 -9.48
CA ALA A 58 -8.32 -2.93 -8.58
C ALA A 58 -8.04 -3.24 -7.09
N THR A 59 -8.14 -4.51 -6.70
CA THR A 59 -7.80 -4.93 -5.32
C THR A 59 -6.31 -4.73 -5.06
N GLY A 60 -5.45 -5.07 -6.03
CA GLY A 60 -4.01 -4.80 -5.95
C GLY A 60 -3.70 -3.32 -5.76
N GLN A 61 -4.38 -2.44 -6.48
CA GLN A 61 -4.26 -0.99 -6.31
C GLN A 61 -4.73 -0.53 -4.93
N GLY A 62 -5.80 -1.13 -4.38
CA GLY A 62 -6.28 -0.86 -3.03
C GLY A 62 -5.23 -1.20 -1.96
N LEU A 63 -4.60 -2.37 -2.09
CA LEU A 63 -3.51 -2.80 -1.22
C LEU A 63 -2.28 -1.88 -1.34
N LEU A 64 -1.91 -1.48 -2.57
CA LEU A 64 -0.82 -0.53 -2.79
C LEU A 64 -1.12 0.84 -2.16
N ASN A 65 -2.35 1.32 -2.29
CA ASN A 65 -2.77 2.62 -1.74
C ASN A 65 -2.64 2.71 -0.22
N TYR A 66 -2.75 1.58 0.51
CA TYR A 66 -2.48 1.55 1.94
C TYR A 66 -1.05 2.05 2.24
N PHE A 67 -0.05 1.50 1.54
CA PHE A 67 1.36 1.87 1.72
C PHE A 67 1.63 3.29 1.24
N LEU A 68 1.10 3.67 0.06
CA LEU A 68 1.28 5.04 -0.46
C LEU A 68 0.75 6.09 0.52
N ARG A 69 -0.35 5.81 1.22
CA ARG A 69 -0.93 6.72 2.20
C ARG A 69 -0.14 6.72 3.51
N GLY A 70 0.29 5.55 3.99
CA GLY A 70 1.13 5.43 5.18
C GLY A 70 2.47 6.15 5.02
N ILE A 71 3.09 6.05 3.84
CA ILE A 71 4.33 6.78 3.50
C ILE A 71 4.07 8.28 3.44
N ASN A 72 3.01 8.72 2.77
CA ASN A 72 2.70 10.15 2.63
C ASN A 72 2.45 10.84 3.99
N CYS A 73 1.85 10.14 4.95
CA CYS A 73 1.65 10.70 6.29
C CYS A 73 2.81 10.46 7.26
N GLY A 74 3.86 9.75 6.85
CA GLY A 74 5.05 9.43 7.66
C GLY A 74 4.87 8.27 8.65
N ALA A 75 3.73 7.55 8.62
CA ALA A 75 3.47 6.42 9.50
C ALA A 75 4.19 5.13 9.07
N ILE A 76 4.59 5.04 7.80
CA ILE A 76 5.37 3.92 7.24
C ILE A 76 6.56 4.51 6.50
N THR A 77 7.75 3.98 6.72
CA THR A 77 8.95 4.31 5.95
C THR A 77 9.01 3.51 4.66
N GLU A 78 9.74 4.02 3.66
CA GLU A 78 9.96 3.27 2.42
C GLU A 78 10.68 1.94 2.65
N ASP A 79 11.56 1.86 3.65
CA ASP A 79 12.26 0.62 3.99
C ASP A 79 11.33 -0.41 4.66
N GLU A 80 10.41 0.02 5.53
CA GLU A 80 9.36 -0.87 6.05
C GLU A 80 8.44 -1.39 4.93
N ALA A 81 8.14 -0.55 3.93
CA ALA A 81 7.32 -0.96 2.80
C ALA A 81 7.98 -2.05 1.93
N ARG A 82 9.30 -2.26 2.01
CA ARG A 82 9.99 -3.37 1.32
C ARG A 82 9.52 -4.76 1.77
N MET A 83 8.89 -4.87 2.95
CA MET A 83 8.28 -6.13 3.42
C MET A 83 7.21 -6.68 2.45
N THR A 84 6.64 -5.81 1.61
CA THR A 84 5.69 -6.17 0.55
C THR A 84 6.34 -6.93 -0.62
N GLY A 85 7.66 -6.94 -0.72
CA GLY A 85 8.38 -7.49 -1.88
C GLY A 85 8.43 -6.55 -3.09
N LEU A 86 8.01 -5.30 -2.93
CA LEU A 86 8.19 -4.23 -3.93
C LEU A 86 9.54 -3.54 -3.74
N THR A 87 10.14 -3.10 -4.85
CA THR A 87 11.26 -2.15 -4.81
C THR A 87 10.74 -0.72 -4.58
N ILE A 88 11.64 0.20 -4.23
CA ILE A 88 11.28 1.62 -4.08
C ILE A 88 10.77 2.20 -5.42
N ASP A 89 11.42 1.86 -6.53
CA ASP A 89 10.97 2.29 -7.86
C ASP A 89 9.55 1.80 -8.18
N GLU A 90 9.23 0.56 -7.78
CA GLU A 90 7.88 0.00 -7.96
C GLU A 90 6.85 0.71 -7.08
N LEU A 91 7.20 1.03 -5.83
CA LEU A 91 6.35 1.87 -4.95
C LEU A 91 6.11 3.25 -5.58
N HIS A 92 7.15 3.86 -6.16
CA HIS A 92 7.08 5.17 -6.81
C HIS A 92 6.30 5.16 -8.13
N ALA A 93 6.13 4.00 -8.78
CA ALA A 93 5.25 3.85 -9.93
C ALA A 93 3.78 4.13 -9.58
N ARG A 94 3.40 3.98 -8.30
CA ARG A 94 2.07 4.27 -7.71
C ARG A 94 0.89 3.56 -8.37
N SER A 95 1.15 2.66 -9.31
CA SER A 95 0.16 1.96 -10.12
C SER A 95 0.49 0.47 -10.12
N PHE A 96 -0.43 -0.32 -9.60
CA PHE A 96 -0.29 -1.77 -9.53
C PHE A 96 -0.11 -2.38 -10.93
N VAL A 97 -0.88 -1.90 -11.91
CA VAL A 97 -0.77 -2.34 -13.31
C VAL A 97 0.61 -2.06 -13.89
N LYS A 98 1.14 -0.84 -13.70
CA LYS A 98 2.48 -0.47 -14.19
C LYS A 98 3.58 -1.34 -13.56
N ILE A 99 3.44 -1.70 -12.29
CA ILE A 99 4.37 -2.61 -11.61
C ILE A 99 4.37 -3.98 -12.28
N LEU A 100 3.20 -4.56 -12.56
CA LEU A 100 3.10 -5.85 -13.24
C LEU A 100 3.65 -5.80 -14.67
N GLU A 101 3.33 -4.76 -15.43
CA GLU A 101 3.85 -4.56 -16.78
C GLU A 101 5.37 -4.45 -16.80
N ALA A 102 5.95 -3.68 -15.87
CA ALA A 102 7.41 -3.55 -15.73
C ALA A 102 8.09 -4.88 -15.35
N ARG A 103 7.42 -5.73 -14.56
CA ARG A 103 7.92 -7.07 -14.21
C ARG A 103 7.80 -8.06 -15.36
N LYS A 104 6.81 -7.93 -16.26
CA LYS A 104 6.66 -8.77 -17.46
C LYS A 104 7.77 -8.53 -18.49
N LEU A 105 8.29 -7.31 -18.55
CA LEU A 105 9.33 -6.90 -19.50
C LEU A 105 10.74 -7.31 -19.06
N LYS A 106 10.90 -7.81 -17.83
CA LYS A 106 12.16 -8.34 -17.29
C LYS A 106 12.19 -9.86 -17.43
#